data_AF-A0A101WZB1-F1
#
_entry.id   AF-A0A101WZB1-F1
#
_cell.length_a   1.000
_cell.length_b   1.000
_cell.length_c   1.000
_cell.angle_alpha   90.00
_cell.angle_beta   90.00
_cell.angle_gamma   90.00
#
_symmetry.space_group_name_H-M   'P 1'
#
loop_
_entity.id
_entity.type
_entity.pdbx_description
1 polymer ?
#
loop_
_entity_poly.entity_id
_entity_poly.type
_entity_poly.pdbx_seq_one_letter_code
_entity_poly.pdbx_strand_id
1 'polypeptide(L)' 'EHFLNWMCVADMASVQELLGPHAYALARYGVSPQDDVETAVGKLAAKAPHLARLLRKLATI' A
#
# COMPACT_ATOMS: atom_id res chain seq x y z
N GLU A 1 17.10 -11.52 18.59
CA GLU A 1 15.83 -12.29 18.53
C GLU A 1 14.58 -11.47 18.91
N HIS A 2 14.71 -10.19 19.29
CA HIS A 2 13.58 -9.26 19.46
C HIS A 2 13.07 -8.61 18.17
N PHE A 3 13.82 -8.72 17.06
CA PHE A 3 13.49 -8.08 15.78
C PHE A 3 12.39 -8.79 15.00
N LEU A 4 12.21 -10.12 15.18
CA LEU A 4 11.20 -10.90 14.44
C LEU A 4 9.84 -10.98 15.16
N ASN A 5 9.78 -10.73 16.47
CA ASN A 5 8.52 -10.76 17.24
C ASN A 5 7.58 -9.59 16.88
N TRP A 6 8.09 -8.55 16.19
CA TRP A 6 7.25 -7.48 15.64
C TRP A 6 6.56 -7.85 14.31
N MET A 7 6.97 -8.92 13.62
CA MET A 7 6.38 -9.31 12.33
C MET A 7 5.01 -10.00 12.46
N CYS A 8 4.52 -10.27 13.67
CA CYS A 8 3.28 -11.04 13.86
C CYS A 8 2.02 -10.20 14.13
N VAL A 9 2.16 -8.89 14.37
CA VAL A 9 1.01 -7.98 14.43
C VAL A 9 0.91 -7.32 13.07
N ALA A 10 0.19 -7.93 12.13
CA ALA A 10 -0.44 -7.32 10.95
C ALA A 10 -0.01 -5.87 10.63
N ASP A 11 1.28 -5.66 10.32
CA ASP A 11 1.79 -4.35 9.97
C ASP A 11 1.29 -4.11 8.55
N MET A 12 0.25 -3.29 8.45
CA MET A 12 -0.40 -2.97 7.21
C MET A 12 0.63 -2.23 6.35
N ALA A 13 1.42 -2.97 5.58
CA ALA A 13 2.55 -2.45 4.82
C ALA A 13 2.15 -1.15 4.12
N SER A 14 2.94 -0.10 4.33
CA SER A 14 2.66 1.18 3.70
C SER A 14 2.83 1.06 2.18
N VAL A 15 2.13 1.91 1.43
CA VAL A 15 2.31 1.96 -0.04
C VAL A 15 3.77 2.22 -0.40
N GLN A 16 4.49 2.99 0.41
CA GLN A 16 5.91 3.26 0.25
C GLN A 16 6.77 2.01 0.46
N GLU A 17 6.45 1.12 1.40
CA GLU A 17 7.19 -0.13 1.57
C GLU A 17 6.92 -1.11 0.42
N LEU A 18 5.69 -1.11 -0.11
CA LEU A 18 5.30 -2.01 -1.19
C LEU A 18 5.84 -1.58 -2.57
N LEU A 19 5.78 -0.28 -2.88
CA LEU A 19 6.12 0.27 -4.21
C LEU A 19 7.42 1.08 -4.21
N GLY A 20 8.01 1.33 -3.05
CA GLY A 20 9.18 2.19 -2.91
C GLY A 20 8.93 3.59 -3.49
N PRO A 21 9.84 4.11 -4.33
CA PRO A 21 9.73 5.47 -4.88
C PRO A 21 8.50 5.65 -5.80
N HIS A 22 7.94 4.55 -6.34
CA HIS A 22 6.77 4.62 -7.21
C HIS A 22 5.47 4.95 -6.47
N ALA A 23 5.46 4.91 -5.14
CA ALA A 23 4.33 5.32 -4.32
C ALA A 23 3.91 6.79 -4.57
N TYR A 24 4.88 7.68 -4.84
CA TYR A 24 4.60 9.09 -5.15
C TYR A 24 3.81 9.28 -6.45
N ALA A 25 3.86 8.32 -7.39
CA ALA A 25 3.03 8.37 -8.60
C ALA A 25 1.53 8.20 -8.29
N LEU A 26 1.18 7.67 -7.11
CA LEU A 26 -0.20 7.51 -6.67
C LEU A 26 -0.77 8.76 -5.97
N ALA A 27 0.07 9.73 -5.63
CA ALA A 27 -0.35 11.01 -5.04
C ALA A 27 -1.36 11.76 -5.92
N ARG A 28 -1.25 11.67 -7.25
CA ARG A 28 -2.23 12.24 -8.20
C ARG A 28 -3.64 11.66 -8.07
N TYR A 29 -3.77 10.47 -7.49
CA TYR A 29 -5.06 9.83 -7.19
C TYR A 29 -5.54 10.14 -5.75
N GLY A 30 -4.75 10.85 -4.95
CA GLY A 30 -5.05 11.18 -3.56
C GLY A 30 -4.52 10.15 -2.55
N VAL A 31 -3.64 9.24 -2.98
CA VAL A 31 -2.97 8.27 -2.12
C VAL A 31 -1.66 8.86 -1.60
N SER A 32 -1.46 8.86 -0.29
CA SER A 32 -0.19 9.20 0.33
C SER A 32 0.74 7.97 0.33
N PRO A 33 2.06 8.13 0.14
CA PRO A 33 3.00 7.02 0.26
C PRO A 33 2.95 6.33 1.63
N GLN A 34 2.58 7.07 2.67
CA GLN A 34 2.43 6.58 4.04
C GLN A 34 1.05 5.97 4.33
N ASP A 35 0.10 6.04 3.39
CA ASP A 35 -1.15 5.31 3.56
C ASP A 35 -0.86 3.81 3.59
N ASP A 36 -1.60 3.09 4.42
CA ASP A 36 -1.68 1.65 4.33
C ASP A 36 -2.28 1.20 3.00
N VAL A 37 -1.91 0.00 2.54
CA VAL A 37 -2.42 -0.58 1.28
C VAL A 37 -3.94 -0.58 1.21
N GLU A 38 -4.66 -0.93 2.28
CA GLU A 38 -6.14 -0.95 2.28
C GLU A 38 -6.73 0.44 2.05
N THR A 39 -6.20 1.45 2.74
CA THR A 39 -6.61 2.85 2.58
C THR A 39 -6.33 3.33 1.16
N ALA A 40 -5.17 3.00 0.62
CA ALA A 40 -4.79 3.32 -0.75
C ALA A 40 -5.69 2.63 -1.79
N VAL A 41 -6.03 1.35 -1.59
CA VAL A 41 -6.98 0.61 -2.42
C VAL A 41 -8.35 1.29 -2.42
N GLY A 42 -8.86 1.71 -1.26
CA GLY A 42 -10.12 2.44 -1.17
C GLY A 42 -10.11 3.76 -1.94
N LYS A 43 -9.04 4.56 -1.78
CA LYS A 43 -8.84 5.82 -2.51
C LYS A 43 -8.71 5.60 -4.03
N LEU A 44 -8.00 4.53 -4.44
CA LEU A 44 -7.82 4.17 -5.85
C LEU A 44 -9.08 3.58 -6.47
N ALA A 45 -9.93 2.87 -5.72
CA ALA A 45 -11.12 2.22 -6.27
C ALA A 45 -12.06 3.21 -6.97
N ALA A 46 -12.17 4.43 -6.43
CA ALA A 46 -13.01 5.49 -6.98
C ALA A 46 -12.46 6.13 -8.27
N LYS A 47 -11.14 6.20 -8.44
CA LYS A 47 -10.49 6.95 -9.55
C LYS A 47 -9.78 6.08 -10.56
N ALA A 48 -9.21 4.97 -10.11
CA ALA A 48 -8.36 4.06 -10.86
C ALA A 48 -8.49 2.62 -10.32
N PRO A 49 -9.62 1.94 -10.57
CA PRO A 49 -9.89 0.60 -10.03
C PRO A 49 -8.87 -0.45 -10.49
N HIS A 50 -8.22 -0.24 -11.65
CA HIS A 50 -7.15 -1.08 -12.14
C HIS A 50 -5.88 -0.98 -11.27
N LEU A 51 -5.55 0.21 -10.75
CA LEU A 51 -4.43 0.41 -9.82
C LEU A 51 -4.76 -0.18 -8.45
N ALA A 52 -6.00 -0.03 -7.98
CA ALA A 52 -6.46 -0.68 -6.76
C ALA A 52 -6.27 -2.21 -6.82
N ARG A 53 -6.63 -2.83 -7.96
CA ARG A 53 -6.44 -4.26 -8.19
C ARG A 53 -4.96 -4.66 -8.26
N LEU A 54 -4.11 -3.82 -8.85
CA LEU A 54 -2.66 -4.04 -8.88
C LEU A 54 -2.08 -3.99 -7.47
N LEU A 55 -2.39 -2.95 -6.69
CA LEU A 55 -1.92 -2.77 -5.31
C LEU A 55 -2.27 -3.98 -4.44
N ARG A 56 -3.52 -4.45 -4.54
CA ARG A 56 -4.00 -5.63 -3.80
C ARG A 56 -3.25 -6.90 -4.19
N LYS A 57 -2.92 -7.08 -5.47
CA LYS A 57 -2.11 -8.22 -5.92
C LYS A 57 -0.70 -8.16 -5.36
N LEU A 58 -0.07 -6.98 -5.39
CA LEU A 58 1.28 -6.80 -4.87
C LEU A 58 1.36 -7.06 -3.36
N ALA A 59 0.33 -6.65 -2.60
CA ALA A 59 0.27 -6.88 -1.16
C ALA A 59 -0.01 -8.35 -0.75
N THR A 60 -0.28 -9.24 -1.72
CA THR A 60 -0.51 -10.68 -1.47
C THR A 60 0.70 -11.54 -1.88
N ILE A 61 1.75 -10.93 -2.43
CA ILE A 61 3.00 -11.58 -2.85
C ILE A 61 4.01 -11.53 -1.71
#